data_AF-A0A5D2FYE9-F1
#
_entry.id   AF-A0A5D2FYE9-F1
#
_cell.length_a   1.000
_cell.length_b   1.000
_cell.length_c   1.000
_cell.angle_alpha   90.00
_cell.angle_beta   90.00
_cell.angle_gamma   90.00
#
_symmetry.space_group_name_H-M   'P 1'
#
loop_
_entity.id
_entity.type
_entity.pdbx_description
1 polymer ?
#
loop_
_entity_poly.entity_id
_entity_poly.type
_entity_poly.pdbx_seq_one_letter_code
_entity_poly.pdbx_strand_id
1 'polypeptide(L)'
;MEGDKGAVCVTGGTGFVASWLIKGLLQEGYAVRTTVRADSELQCSHRRMQGSISCATPVNFENKESEAVTERSISGALGILKACLKSKTVKRVVYTSSASTVMFNGQDVEVVDESFWTDVDIIRENLSPFMRSYMISKTLTETAALEFGTQHGLDVVTVIPSLVVGPFICPKFPGSVRLSLALVLGNQSEYSLLLNASMVHVDDLARAHIFLLEYPDAKGRYNCSSDTISLEKLSEFLGGKYPEFPIPSPESLGEIKGMKWPGVSSKKLLDTGFEFNCGVEEMFDGAIQCCKERGYL
;
A
#
# COMPACT_ATOMS: atom_id res chain seq x y z
N MET A 1 -27.87 20.15 6.30
CA MET A 1 -26.68 20.93 6.70
C MET A 1 -25.52 19.96 6.66
N GLU A 2 -24.77 19.93 5.56
CA GLU A 2 -23.51 19.16 5.53
C GLU A 2 -22.56 19.84 6.51
N GLY A 3 -22.31 19.19 7.65
CA GLY A 3 -21.28 19.63 8.57
C GLY A 3 -19.92 19.53 7.88
N ASP A 4 -19.09 20.56 8.05
CA ASP A 4 -17.70 20.54 7.60
C ASP A 4 -16.99 19.29 8.16
N LYS A 5 -16.69 18.30 7.30
CA LYS A 5 -15.97 17.05 7.63
C LYS A 5 -14.58 17.33 8.22
N GLY A 6 -14.08 18.55 8.07
CA GLY A 6 -12.85 19.03 8.65
C GLY A 6 -11.65 18.91 7.71
N ALA A 7 -10.46 19.14 8.27
CA ALA A 7 -9.21 19.12 7.52
C ALA A 7 -8.37 17.86 7.80
N VAL A 8 -7.81 17.25 6.75
CA VAL A 8 -6.92 16.08 6.82
C VAL A 8 -5.61 16.39 6.10
N CYS A 9 -4.49 15.94 6.66
CA CYS A 9 -3.19 15.97 5.98
C CYS A 9 -2.90 14.62 5.32
N VAL A 10 -2.48 14.61 4.06
CA VAL A 10 -2.00 13.41 3.36
C VAL A 10 -0.53 13.61 2.97
N THR A 11 0.37 12.74 3.40
CA THR A 11 1.79 12.89 3.04
C THR A 11 2.12 12.21 1.72
N GLY A 12 3.02 12.84 0.94
CA GLY A 12 3.50 12.28 -0.32
C GLY A 12 2.46 12.31 -1.45
N GLY A 13 1.67 13.38 -1.56
CA GLY A 13 0.53 13.49 -2.48
C GLY A 13 0.82 13.34 -3.97
N THR A 14 2.08 13.28 -4.39
CA THR A 14 2.45 12.93 -5.77
C THR A 14 2.54 11.42 -6.01
N GLY A 15 2.45 10.60 -4.96
CA GLY A 15 2.47 9.15 -5.03
C GLY A 15 1.13 8.56 -5.47
N PHE A 16 1.15 7.31 -5.93
CA PHE A 16 -0.01 6.61 -6.44
C PHE A 16 -1.19 6.59 -5.45
N VAL A 17 -1.04 5.88 -4.33
CA VAL A 17 -2.08 5.75 -3.29
C VAL A 17 -2.46 7.12 -2.73
N ALA A 18 -1.47 7.97 -2.42
CA ALA A 18 -1.70 9.28 -1.81
C ALA A 18 -2.55 10.19 -2.71
N SER A 19 -2.24 10.26 -4.01
CA SER A 19 -3.00 11.09 -4.95
C SER A 19 -4.44 10.63 -5.10
N TRP A 20 -4.67 9.31 -5.16
CA TRP A 20 -6.02 8.75 -5.24
C TRP A 20 -6.81 8.97 -3.96
N LEU A 21 -6.16 8.82 -2.80
CA LEU A 21 -6.76 9.12 -1.50
C LEU A 21 -7.12 10.60 -1.35
N ILE A 22 -6.28 11.53 -1.83
CA ILE A 22 -6.61 12.97 -1.84
C ILE A 22 -7.87 13.21 -2.67
N LYS A 23 -7.99 12.59 -3.84
CA LYS A 23 -9.20 12.66 -4.67
C LYS A 23 -10.42 12.16 -3.90
N GLY A 24 -10.33 10.97 -3.27
CA GLY A 24 -11.43 10.40 -2.47
C GLY A 24 -11.85 11.30 -1.29
N LEU A 25 -10.89 11.80 -0.52
CA LEU A 25 -11.16 12.72 0.59
C LEU A 25 -11.87 14.00 0.13
N LEU A 26 -11.47 14.58 -1.00
CA LEU A 26 -12.11 15.77 -1.56
C LEU A 26 -13.56 15.47 -2.00
N GLN A 27 -13.82 14.28 -2.56
CA GLN A 27 -15.17 13.86 -2.94
C GLN A 27 -16.08 13.63 -1.72
N GLU A 28 -15.51 13.19 -0.61
CA GLU A 28 -16.19 13.04 0.69
C GLU A 28 -16.36 14.37 1.46
N GLY A 29 -15.93 15.51 0.88
CA GLY A 29 -16.13 16.85 1.45
C GLY A 29 -15.06 17.30 2.45
N TYR A 30 -13.91 16.62 2.53
CA TYR A 30 -12.80 17.05 3.39
C TYR A 30 -12.00 18.20 2.77
N ALA A 31 -11.47 19.08 3.63
CA ALA A 31 -10.39 19.98 3.27
C ALA A 31 -9.04 19.22 3.35
N VAL A 32 -8.36 19.05 2.22
CA VAL A 32 -7.11 18.26 2.18
C VAL A 32 -5.88 19.15 2.11
N ARG A 33 -4.90 18.87 2.97
CA ARG A 33 -3.52 19.38 2.85
C ARG A 33 -2.62 18.24 2.43
N THR A 34 -1.67 18.51 1.55
CA THR A 34 -0.70 17.49 1.14
C THR A 34 0.72 17.98 1.23
N THR A 35 1.66 17.05 1.40
CA THR A 35 3.10 17.33 1.31
C THR A 35 3.67 16.83 -0.01
N VAL A 36 4.61 17.57 -0.57
CA VAL A 36 5.41 17.20 -1.74
C VAL A 36 6.88 17.45 -1.39
N ARG A 37 7.80 16.60 -1.86
CA ARG A 37 9.22 16.65 -1.44
C ARG A 37 9.95 17.97 -1.72
N ALA A 38 9.37 18.87 -2.52
CA ALA A 38 9.92 20.20 -2.77
C ALA A 38 9.73 21.17 -1.58
N ASP A 39 8.77 20.93 -0.68
CA ASP A 39 8.50 21.73 0.50
C ASP A 39 8.50 20.83 1.75
N SER A 40 9.66 20.66 2.39
CA SER A 40 9.84 19.72 3.51
C SER A 40 9.44 20.26 4.88
N GLU A 41 8.61 21.30 4.96
CA GLU A 41 8.02 21.74 6.22
C GLU A 41 6.56 21.26 6.34
N LEU A 42 6.33 20.32 7.26
CA LEU A 42 4.98 19.90 7.66
C LEU A 42 4.22 21.07 8.28
N GLN A 43 3.36 21.74 7.50
CA GLN A 43 2.45 22.77 7.99
C GLN A 43 1.19 22.18 8.69
N CYS A 44 1.38 21.18 9.55
CA CYS A 44 0.34 20.67 10.44
C CYS A 44 -0.07 21.70 11.52
N SER A 45 0.70 22.78 11.67
CA SER A 45 0.61 23.74 12.78
C SER A 45 -0.38 24.90 12.57
N HIS A 46 -0.89 25.13 11.35
CA HIS A 46 -1.54 26.41 11.02
C HIS A 46 -3.08 26.39 10.91
N ARG A 47 -3.75 25.21 10.91
CA ARG A 47 -5.22 25.08 11.06
C ARG A 47 -5.56 23.75 11.76
N ARG A 48 -6.72 23.68 12.43
CA ARG A 48 -7.24 22.51 13.14
C ARG A 48 -7.43 21.31 12.19
N MET A 49 -6.40 20.48 12.05
CA MET A 49 -6.51 19.21 11.32
C MET A 49 -7.05 18.14 12.25
N GLN A 50 -8.02 17.34 11.79
CA GLN A 50 -8.65 16.28 12.57
C GLN A 50 -7.95 14.93 12.39
N GLY A 51 -7.25 14.73 11.26
CA GLY A 51 -6.56 13.48 10.92
C GLY A 51 -5.31 13.69 10.07
N SER A 52 -4.43 12.69 10.06
CA SER A 52 -3.27 12.64 9.15
C SER A 52 -3.14 11.24 8.55
N ILE A 53 -2.92 11.16 7.24
CA ILE A 53 -2.67 9.91 6.53
C ILE A 53 -1.25 9.92 5.97
N SER A 54 -0.43 8.95 6.35
CA SER A 54 0.97 8.88 5.95
C SER A 54 1.18 7.81 4.89
N CYS A 55 1.33 8.24 3.63
CA CYS A 55 1.63 7.38 2.49
C CYS A 55 3.07 7.54 1.98
N ALA A 56 3.83 8.51 2.51
CA ALA A 56 5.19 8.77 2.07
C ALA A 56 6.15 7.64 2.51
N THR A 57 6.74 6.93 1.55
CA THR A 57 7.89 6.05 1.80
C THR A 57 8.98 6.37 0.77
N PRO A 58 10.23 6.66 1.18
CA PRO A 58 11.34 6.81 0.26
C PRO A 58 11.71 5.45 -0.32
N VAL A 59 11.04 5.02 -1.38
CA VAL A 59 11.46 3.83 -2.13
C VAL A 59 12.53 4.27 -3.13
N ASN A 60 13.78 3.86 -2.87
CA ASN A 60 14.86 4.01 -3.84
C ASN A 60 15.06 2.66 -4.53
N PHE A 61 14.67 2.57 -5.81
CA PHE A 61 14.77 1.33 -6.60
C PHE A 61 16.20 1.07 -7.11
N GLU A 62 17.12 2.01 -6.88
CA GLU A 62 18.54 1.87 -7.22
C GLU A 62 19.30 1.15 -6.09
N ASN A 63 19.25 -0.19 -6.13
CA ASN A 63 20.20 -1.23 -5.68
C ASN A 63 21.35 -0.91 -4.69
N LYS A 64 21.20 0.03 -3.76
CA LYS A 64 22.08 0.22 -2.61
C LYS A 64 21.25 0.09 -1.35
N GLU A 65 21.26 -1.12 -0.80
CA GLU A 65 20.96 -1.35 0.60
C GLU A 65 21.82 -0.37 1.41
N SER A 66 21.16 0.46 2.20
CA SER A 66 21.83 1.27 3.19
C SER A 66 20.89 1.39 4.36
N GLU A 67 21.41 1.16 5.56
CA GLU A 67 20.75 1.51 6.82
C GLU A 67 20.13 2.92 6.72
N ALA A 68 20.77 3.83 5.98
CA ALA A 68 20.26 5.17 5.71
C ALA A 68 18.90 5.24 4.99
N VAL A 69 18.46 4.23 4.21
CA VAL A 69 17.10 4.22 3.63
C VAL A 69 16.07 3.92 4.71
N THR A 70 16.32 2.88 5.50
CA THR A 70 15.45 2.48 6.61
C THR A 70 15.39 3.55 7.69
N GLU A 71 16.53 4.11 8.10
CA GLU A 71 16.60 5.22 9.05
C GLU A 71 15.87 6.46 8.57
N ARG A 72 15.95 6.79 7.27
CA ARG A 72 15.18 7.90 6.69
C ARG A 72 13.68 7.63 6.70
N SER A 73 13.24 6.40 6.42
CA SER A 73 11.83 6.01 6.52
C SER A 73 11.32 6.13 7.95
N ILE A 74 12.05 5.58 8.93
CA ILE A 74 11.72 5.66 10.36
C ILE A 74 11.68 7.12 10.81
N SER A 75 12.75 7.88 10.54
CA SER A 75 12.83 9.30 10.92
C SER A 75 11.73 10.14 10.28
N GLY A 76 11.39 9.86 9.03
CA GLY A 76 10.29 10.52 8.32
C GLY A 76 8.93 10.25 8.98
N ALA A 77 8.62 8.99 9.25
CA ALA A 77 7.37 8.60 9.91
C ALA A 77 7.29 9.19 11.33
N LEU A 78 8.34 9.04 12.14
CA LEU A 78 8.38 9.60 13.50
C LEU A 78 8.33 11.14 13.49
N GLY A 79 8.90 11.80 12.48
CA GLY A 79 8.80 13.25 12.30
C GLY A 79 7.34 13.69 12.10
N ILE A 80 6.59 12.97 11.26
CA ILE A 80 5.15 13.22 11.05
C ILE A 80 4.37 13.00 12.35
N LEU A 81 4.61 11.90 13.07
CA LEU A 81 3.92 11.62 14.33
C LEU A 81 4.22 12.67 15.40
N LYS A 82 5.47 13.11 15.52
CA LYS A 82 5.87 14.22 16.41
C LYS A 82 5.15 15.52 16.04
N ALA A 83 5.01 15.82 14.74
CA ALA A 83 4.28 17.01 14.29
C ALA A 83 2.77 16.90 14.62
N CYS A 84 2.17 15.72 14.43
CA CYS A 84 0.77 15.45 14.79
C CYS A 84 0.54 15.63 16.29
N LEU A 85 1.40 15.03 17.12
CA LEU A 85 1.35 15.17 18.58
C LEU A 85 1.45 16.64 19.03
N LYS A 86 2.38 17.40 18.44
CA LYS A 86 2.55 18.84 18.75
C LYS A 86 1.34 19.69 18.35
N SER A 87 0.60 19.30 17.30
CA SER A 87 -0.57 20.07 16.83
C SER A 87 -1.71 20.11 17.84
N LYS A 88 -1.84 19.08 18.70
CA LYS A 88 -2.96 18.85 19.63
C LYS A 88 -4.35 18.75 19.00
N THR A 89 -4.49 18.91 17.68
CA THR A 89 -5.79 18.84 16.98
C THR A 89 -6.00 17.52 16.26
N VAL A 90 -4.91 16.88 15.82
CA VAL A 90 -4.96 15.57 15.17
C VAL A 90 -5.44 14.52 16.17
N LYS A 91 -6.56 13.88 15.87
CA LYS A 91 -7.17 12.86 16.73
C LYS A 91 -6.62 11.46 16.43
N ARG A 92 -6.41 11.16 15.14
CA ARG A 92 -5.90 9.88 14.65
C ARG A 92 -4.92 10.07 13.51
N VAL A 93 -3.90 9.21 13.47
CA VAL A 93 -3.01 9.04 12.32
C VAL A 93 -3.27 7.67 11.70
N VAL A 94 -3.53 7.64 10.39
CA VAL A 94 -3.60 6.39 9.62
C VAL A 94 -2.30 6.26 8.81
N TYR A 95 -1.51 5.22 9.09
CA TYR A 95 -0.23 4.98 8.44
C TYR A 95 -0.35 3.86 7.39
N THR A 96 0.08 4.12 6.16
CA THR A 96 0.09 3.11 5.10
C THR A 96 1.34 2.23 5.22
N SER A 97 1.15 1.04 5.77
CA SER A 97 2.17 -0.02 5.82
C SER A 97 2.22 -0.78 4.49
N SER A 98 2.43 -2.10 4.52
CA SER A 98 2.58 -2.97 3.35
C SER A 98 2.47 -4.42 3.78
N ALA A 99 1.85 -5.29 2.97
CA ALA A 99 1.74 -6.72 3.25
C ALA A 99 3.11 -7.40 3.47
N SER A 100 4.19 -6.79 2.97
CA SER A 100 5.56 -7.18 3.31
C SER A 100 5.87 -7.25 4.81
N THR A 101 5.07 -6.61 5.66
CA THR A 101 5.22 -6.59 7.13
C THR A 101 4.54 -7.76 7.84
N VAL A 102 3.74 -8.57 7.13
CA VAL A 102 3.03 -9.75 7.67
C VAL A 102 3.41 -11.06 6.98
N MET A 103 4.05 -11.00 5.81
CA MET A 103 4.21 -12.15 4.91
C MET A 103 5.35 -13.12 5.24
N PHE A 104 6.36 -12.74 6.04
CA PHE A 104 7.59 -13.54 6.11
C PHE A 104 8.15 -13.69 7.52
N ASN A 105 7.76 -14.75 8.23
CA ASN A 105 8.22 -15.04 9.60
C ASN A 105 8.79 -16.46 9.78
N GLY A 106 9.13 -17.13 8.66
CA GLY A 106 9.63 -18.50 8.65
C GLY A 106 8.57 -19.60 8.82
N GLN A 107 7.30 -19.24 9.02
CA GLN A 107 6.20 -20.20 9.04
C GLN A 107 5.67 -20.45 7.63
N ASP A 108 5.42 -21.71 7.30
CA ASP A 108 4.78 -22.11 6.05
C ASP A 108 3.26 -22.14 6.24
N VAL A 109 2.61 -21.02 5.91
CA VAL A 109 1.16 -20.84 6.06
C VAL A 109 0.54 -20.37 4.74
N GLU A 110 -0.69 -20.80 4.46
CA GLU A 110 -1.38 -20.41 3.23
C GLU A 110 -1.92 -18.98 3.29
N VAL A 111 -2.32 -18.51 4.47
CA VAL A 111 -2.93 -17.19 4.69
C VAL A 111 -2.40 -16.57 5.97
N VAL A 112 -2.07 -15.27 5.93
CA VAL A 112 -1.64 -14.46 7.08
C VAL A 112 -2.68 -13.40 7.47
N ASP A 113 -2.71 -13.05 8.75
CA ASP A 113 -3.54 -11.97 9.31
C ASP A 113 -2.67 -10.93 10.06
N GLU A 114 -3.29 -9.97 10.75
CA GLU A 114 -2.58 -8.88 11.42
C GLU A 114 -1.76 -9.30 12.65
N SER A 115 -1.92 -10.54 13.13
CA SER A 115 -1.10 -11.10 14.21
C SER A 115 0.32 -11.45 13.76
N PHE A 116 0.51 -11.64 12.44
CA PHE A 116 1.81 -11.96 11.86
C PHE A 116 2.70 -10.73 11.77
N TRP A 117 3.98 -10.94 12.02
CA TRP A 117 5.03 -9.94 11.78
C TRP A 117 6.15 -10.59 11.01
N THR A 118 6.56 -9.89 9.97
CA THR A 118 7.72 -10.26 9.19
C THR A 118 8.99 -10.21 10.04
N ASP A 119 9.74 -11.30 10.07
CA ASP A 119 11.01 -11.44 10.77
C ASP A 119 12.16 -10.88 9.92
N VAL A 120 12.72 -9.76 10.38
CA VAL A 120 13.79 -9.04 9.71
C VAL A 120 15.08 -9.86 9.63
N ASP A 121 15.35 -10.72 10.61
CA ASP A 121 16.58 -11.52 10.64
C ASP A 121 16.52 -12.64 9.59
N ILE A 122 15.37 -13.28 9.43
CA ILE A 122 15.18 -14.30 8.37
C ILE A 122 15.29 -13.66 6.98
N ILE A 123 14.76 -12.45 6.76
CA ILE A 123 14.82 -11.77 5.45
C ILE A 123 16.27 -11.42 5.05
N ARG A 124 17.11 -11.04 6.01
CA ARG A 124 18.51 -10.67 5.76
C ARG A 124 19.29 -11.80 5.08
N GLU A 125 18.90 -13.04 5.32
CA GLU A 125 19.61 -14.21 4.81
C GLU A 125 18.99 -14.79 3.53
N ASN A 126 17.68 -14.61 3.31
CA ASN A 126 16.92 -15.44 2.36
C ASN A 126 16.33 -14.70 1.14
N LEU A 127 16.35 -13.36 1.10
CA LEU A 127 15.76 -12.59 0.01
C LEU A 127 16.77 -11.77 -0.79
N SER A 128 16.39 -11.48 -2.04
CA SER A 128 17.16 -10.60 -2.93
C SER A 128 17.35 -9.21 -2.30
N PRO A 129 18.47 -8.51 -2.58
CA PRO A 129 18.77 -7.22 -1.95
C PRO A 129 17.65 -6.18 -2.09
N PHE A 130 16.97 -6.18 -3.24
CA PHE A 130 15.86 -5.29 -3.52
C PHE A 130 14.65 -5.52 -2.60
N MET A 131 14.16 -6.77 -2.54
CA MET A 131 13.01 -7.11 -1.69
C MET A 131 13.38 -6.94 -0.21
N ARG A 132 14.58 -7.38 0.18
CA ARG A 132 15.10 -7.23 1.54
C ARG A 132 15.01 -5.79 2.05
N SER A 133 15.58 -4.83 1.32
CA SER A 133 15.60 -3.43 1.78
C SER A 133 14.20 -2.84 1.97
N TYR A 134 13.29 -3.15 1.04
CA TYR A 134 11.91 -2.68 1.13
C TYR A 134 11.16 -3.30 2.32
N MET A 135 11.24 -4.62 2.49
CA MET A 135 10.55 -5.33 3.58
C MET A 135 11.06 -4.88 4.95
N ILE A 136 12.39 -4.83 5.14
CA ILE A 136 13.01 -4.36 6.38
C ILE A 136 12.59 -2.92 6.68
N SER A 137 12.68 -2.02 5.69
CA SER A 137 12.30 -0.62 5.90
C SER A 137 10.84 -0.48 6.29
N LYS A 138 9.92 -1.21 5.64
CA LYS A 138 8.49 -1.14 5.95
C LYS A 138 8.18 -1.72 7.33
N THR A 139 8.73 -2.88 7.66
CA THR A 139 8.51 -3.54 8.96
C THR A 139 8.99 -2.67 10.09
N LEU A 140 10.25 -2.23 10.07
CA LEU A 140 10.81 -1.42 11.17
C LEU A 140 10.15 -0.05 11.30
N THR A 141 9.70 0.56 10.19
CA THR A 141 8.98 1.84 10.23
C THR A 141 7.58 1.67 10.83
N GLU A 142 6.86 0.59 10.48
CA GLU A 142 5.55 0.31 11.08
C GLU A 142 5.66 0.06 12.58
N THR A 143 6.62 -0.78 13.00
CA THR A 143 6.89 -1.06 14.42
C THR A 143 7.16 0.25 15.18
N ALA A 144 8.09 1.08 14.70
CA ALA A 144 8.42 2.35 15.34
C ALA A 144 7.23 3.32 15.41
N ALA A 145 6.37 3.34 14.38
CA ALA A 145 5.18 4.19 14.35
C ALA A 145 4.14 3.77 15.41
N LEU A 146 3.88 2.47 15.54
CA LEU A 146 2.95 1.90 16.54
C LEU A 146 3.48 2.07 17.96
N GLU A 147 4.78 1.84 18.18
CA GLU A 147 5.46 2.06 19.46
C GLU A 147 5.39 3.53 19.87
N PHE A 148 5.68 4.46 18.96
CA PHE A 148 5.58 5.89 19.22
C PHE A 148 4.15 6.29 19.62
N GLY A 149 3.14 5.79 18.90
CA GLY A 149 1.73 6.01 19.21
C GLY A 149 1.39 5.58 20.63
N THR A 150 1.77 4.35 20.99
CA THR A 150 1.54 3.77 22.32
C THR A 150 2.24 4.58 23.42
N GLN A 151 3.52 4.93 23.24
CA GLN A 151 4.31 5.65 24.23
C GLN A 151 3.81 7.08 24.49
N HIS A 152 3.23 7.74 23.49
CA HIS A 152 2.84 9.14 23.59
C HIS A 152 1.32 9.36 23.65
N GLY A 153 0.53 8.29 23.69
CA GLY A 153 -0.94 8.36 23.69
C GLY A 153 -1.51 8.96 22.40
N LEU A 154 -0.82 8.82 21.28
CA LEU A 154 -1.31 9.22 19.95
C LEU A 154 -2.00 8.01 19.30
N ASP A 155 -3.24 8.19 18.86
CA ASP A 155 -3.98 7.14 18.17
C ASP A 155 -3.39 6.92 16.77
N VAL A 156 -2.70 5.79 16.60
CA VAL A 156 -2.06 5.38 15.34
C VAL A 156 -2.67 4.06 14.89
N VAL A 157 -3.28 4.09 13.70
CA VAL A 157 -3.84 2.92 13.01
C VAL A 157 -2.99 2.66 11.76
N THR A 158 -2.71 1.41 11.45
CA THR A 158 -1.98 1.04 10.23
C THR A 158 -2.89 0.31 9.25
N VAL A 159 -2.79 0.68 7.97
CA VAL A 159 -3.43 -0.03 6.86
C VAL A 159 -2.34 -0.77 6.10
N ILE A 160 -2.53 -2.07 5.91
CA ILE A 160 -1.56 -2.99 5.32
C ILE A 160 -2.10 -3.41 3.95
N PRO A 161 -1.85 -2.64 2.88
CA PRO A 161 -2.22 -3.03 1.53
C PRO A 161 -1.38 -4.20 1.03
N SER A 162 -2.00 -5.07 0.25
CA SER A 162 -1.29 -5.99 -0.66
C SER A 162 -0.87 -5.27 -1.95
N LEU A 163 -0.73 -5.98 -3.09
CA LEU A 163 -0.34 -5.36 -4.34
C LEU A 163 -1.48 -4.43 -4.84
N VAL A 164 -1.23 -3.12 -4.82
CA VAL A 164 -2.25 -2.13 -5.20
C VAL A 164 -2.33 -2.02 -6.73
N VAL A 165 -3.51 -2.31 -7.28
CA VAL A 165 -3.79 -2.31 -8.73
C VAL A 165 -4.98 -1.40 -9.03
N GLY A 166 -4.99 -0.78 -10.21
CA GLY A 166 -6.09 0.08 -10.64
C GLY A 166 -5.62 1.31 -11.43
N PRO A 167 -6.56 2.21 -11.77
CA PRO A 167 -6.27 3.45 -12.49
C PRO A 167 -5.47 4.42 -11.60
N PHE A 168 -4.70 5.33 -12.21
CA PHE A 168 -3.86 6.26 -11.46
C PHE A 168 -3.87 7.68 -12.01
N ILE A 169 -3.80 8.66 -11.11
CA ILE A 169 -3.72 10.09 -11.47
C ILE A 169 -2.30 10.66 -11.32
N CYS A 170 -1.42 9.99 -10.56
CA CYS A 170 -0.04 10.44 -10.34
C CYS A 170 0.75 10.53 -11.67
N PRO A 171 1.79 11.39 -11.75
CA PRO A 171 2.48 11.65 -13.01
C PRO A 171 3.38 10.50 -13.47
N LYS A 172 3.79 9.61 -12.56
CA LYS A 172 4.67 8.47 -12.87
C LYS A 172 3.88 7.18 -12.92
N PHE A 173 4.35 6.22 -13.73
CA PHE A 173 3.84 4.86 -13.76
C PHE A 173 4.03 4.19 -12.39
N PRO A 174 2.96 3.83 -11.65
CA PRO A 174 3.11 3.21 -10.34
C PRO A 174 3.84 1.86 -10.43
N GLY A 175 4.81 1.64 -9.54
CA GLY A 175 5.58 0.40 -9.53
C GLY A 175 4.72 -0.84 -9.27
N SER A 176 3.67 -0.75 -8.45
CA SER A 176 2.75 -1.84 -8.19
C SER A 176 1.91 -2.20 -9.42
N VAL A 177 1.44 -1.19 -10.16
CA VAL A 177 0.69 -1.39 -11.41
C VAL A 177 1.59 -1.94 -12.51
N ARG A 178 2.83 -1.46 -12.62
CA ARG A 178 3.82 -2.02 -13.55
C ARG A 178 4.09 -3.49 -13.25
N LEU A 179 4.25 -3.84 -11.97
CA LEU A 179 4.43 -5.23 -11.54
C LEU A 179 3.19 -6.07 -11.85
N SER A 180 1.97 -5.61 -11.52
CA SER A 180 0.75 -6.38 -11.80
C SER A 180 0.53 -6.63 -13.29
N LEU A 181 0.98 -5.70 -14.15
CA LEU A 181 0.92 -5.81 -15.61
C LEU A 181 2.14 -6.51 -16.23
N ALA A 182 2.97 -7.23 -15.45
CA ALA A 182 4.18 -7.86 -15.98
C ALA A 182 3.89 -8.78 -17.18
N LEU A 183 2.81 -9.57 -17.15
CA LEU A 183 2.41 -10.45 -18.27
C LEU A 183 2.03 -9.66 -19.53
N VAL A 184 1.37 -8.50 -19.37
CA VAL A 184 0.98 -7.61 -20.47
C VAL A 184 2.23 -6.93 -21.08
N LEU A 185 3.16 -6.52 -20.22
CA LEU A 185 4.39 -5.81 -20.60
C LEU A 185 5.51 -6.76 -21.08
N GLY A 186 5.37 -8.07 -20.91
CA GLY A 186 6.41 -9.05 -21.22
C GLY A 186 7.61 -9.05 -20.26
N ASN A 187 7.43 -8.55 -19.03
CA ASN A 187 8.49 -8.44 -18.02
C ASN A 187 8.74 -9.78 -17.31
N GLN A 188 9.31 -10.75 -18.02
CA GLN A 188 9.50 -12.13 -17.52
C GLN A 188 10.26 -12.22 -16.19
N SER A 189 11.20 -11.31 -15.92
CA SER A 189 11.96 -11.27 -14.66
C SER A 189 11.10 -11.04 -13.42
N GLU A 190 9.86 -10.56 -13.59
CA GLU A 190 8.94 -10.22 -12.51
C GLU A 190 7.88 -11.29 -12.26
N TYR A 191 7.77 -12.30 -13.13
CA TYR A 191 6.73 -13.33 -13.03
C TYR A 191 6.85 -14.13 -11.72
N SER A 192 8.07 -14.36 -11.24
CA SER A 192 8.32 -15.06 -9.97
C SER A 192 7.75 -14.32 -8.75
N LEU A 193 7.50 -13.01 -8.85
CA LEU A 193 6.88 -12.21 -7.79
C LEU A 193 5.35 -12.33 -7.78
N LEU A 194 4.76 -12.87 -8.85
CA LEU A 194 3.32 -12.97 -9.06
C LEU A 194 2.80 -14.42 -8.96
N LEU A 195 3.63 -15.38 -8.53
CA LEU A 195 3.25 -16.80 -8.43
C LEU A 195 1.98 -17.02 -7.60
N ASN A 196 1.81 -16.23 -6.54
CA ASN A 196 0.57 -16.10 -5.79
C ASN A 196 0.45 -14.66 -5.30
N ALA A 197 -0.33 -13.84 -6.00
CA ALA A 197 -0.40 -12.40 -5.78
C ALA A 197 -1.69 -12.01 -5.06
N SER A 198 -1.56 -11.56 -3.81
CA SER A 198 -2.64 -10.84 -3.14
C SER A 198 -2.72 -9.40 -3.66
N MET A 199 -3.93 -8.94 -3.97
CA MET A 199 -4.19 -7.66 -4.62
C MET A 199 -5.32 -6.88 -3.94
N VAL A 200 -5.31 -5.56 -4.15
CA VAL A 200 -6.39 -4.66 -3.74
C VAL A 200 -6.54 -3.53 -4.76
N HIS A 201 -7.79 -3.15 -5.03
CA HIS A 201 -8.07 -2.01 -5.88
C HIS A 201 -7.69 -0.71 -5.19
N VAL A 202 -7.10 0.24 -5.92
CA VAL A 202 -6.67 1.54 -5.36
C VAL A 202 -7.82 2.34 -4.75
N ASP A 203 -9.02 2.23 -5.31
CA ASP A 203 -10.21 2.91 -4.79
C ASP A 203 -10.68 2.31 -3.47
N ASP A 204 -10.77 0.98 -3.39
CA ASP A 204 -11.11 0.29 -2.14
C ASP A 204 -10.06 0.57 -1.07
N LEU A 205 -8.78 0.63 -1.44
CA LEU A 205 -7.73 1.00 -0.49
C LEU A 205 -7.91 2.44 0.01
N ALA A 206 -8.23 3.40 -0.86
CA ALA A 206 -8.49 4.77 -0.44
C ALA A 206 -9.72 4.86 0.47
N ARG A 207 -10.81 4.15 0.13
CA ARG A 207 -12.00 4.04 0.99
C ARG A 207 -11.68 3.42 2.34
N ALA A 208 -10.85 2.39 2.39
CA ALA A 208 -10.44 1.77 3.65
C ALA A 208 -9.66 2.75 4.55
N HIS A 209 -8.79 3.58 3.99
CA HIS A 209 -8.09 4.62 4.75
C HIS A 209 -9.05 5.67 5.33
N ILE A 210 -10.03 6.13 4.53
CA ILE A 210 -11.04 7.11 4.98
C ILE A 210 -11.94 6.48 6.04
N PHE A 211 -12.41 5.26 5.78
CA PHE A 211 -13.24 4.49 6.71
C PHE A 211 -12.55 4.31 8.06
N LEU A 212 -11.29 3.86 8.10
CA LEU A 212 -10.56 3.68 9.36
C LEU A 212 -10.17 5.00 10.04
N LEU A 213 -10.08 6.10 9.29
CA LEU A 213 -9.94 7.44 9.86
C LEU A 213 -11.20 7.83 10.64
N GLU A 214 -12.39 7.48 10.13
CA GLU A 214 -13.70 7.82 10.72
C GLU A 214 -14.19 6.79 11.76
N TYR A 215 -13.84 5.51 11.61
CA TYR A 215 -14.36 4.40 12.41
C TYR A 215 -13.88 4.50 13.88
N PRO A 216 -14.75 4.80 14.86
CA PRO A 216 -14.32 5.16 16.21
C PRO A 216 -13.44 4.11 16.89
N ASP A 217 -13.77 2.83 16.69
CA ASP A 217 -13.11 1.69 17.34
C ASP A 217 -11.89 1.15 16.57
N ALA A 218 -11.42 1.87 15.53
CA ALA A 218 -10.24 1.46 14.78
C ALA A 218 -9.02 1.39 15.72
N LYS A 219 -8.38 0.22 15.81
CA LYS A 219 -7.20 0.03 16.66
C LYS A 219 -6.17 -0.92 16.06
N GLY A 220 -4.91 -0.47 16.09
CA GLY A 220 -3.77 -1.25 15.65
C GLY A 220 -3.74 -1.39 14.13
N ARG A 221 -3.57 -2.62 13.65
CA ARG A 221 -3.30 -2.94 12.24
C ARG A 221 -4.54 -3.45 11.52
N TYR A 222 -4.69 -3.14 10.24
CA TYR A 222 -5.75 -3.64 9.37
C TYR A 222 -5.19 -4.02 8.00
N ASN A 223 -5.29 -5.30 7.65
CA ASN A 223 -5.02 -5.77 6.31
C ASN A 223 -6.09 -5.27 5.34
N CYS A 224 -5.64 -4.88 4.15
CA CYS A 224 -6.49 -4.39 3.07
C CYS A 224 -6.07 -5.08 1.77
N SER A 225 -6.66 -6.25 1.55
CA SER A 225 -6.46 -7.15 0.41
C SER A 225 -7.79 -7.84 0.09
N SER A 226 -8.27 -7.71 -1.15
CA SER A 226 -9.56 -8.26 -1.56
C SER A 226 -9.42 -9.64 -2.21
N ASP A 227 -8.39 -9.81 -3.04
CA ASP A 227 -8.26 -10.97 -3.92
C ASP A 227 -6.87 -11.59 -3.80
N THR A 228 -6.77 -12.87 -4.14
CA THR A 228 -5.48 -13.56 -4.36
C THR A 228 -5.59 -14.42 -5.61
N ILE A 229 -4.68 -14.19 -6.56
CA ILE A 229 -4.68 -14.85 -7.87
C ILE A 229 -3.31 -15.48 -8.13
N SER A 230 -3.30 -16.72 -8.64
CA SER A 230 -2.05 -17.36 -9.06
C SER A 230 -1.61 -16.82 -10.42
N LEU A 231 -0.32 -16.97 -10.75
CA LEU A 231 0.22 -16.50 -12.02
C LEU A 231 -0.49 -17.14 -13.22
N GLU A 232 -0.82 -18.42 -13.13
CA GLU A 232 -1.51 -19.18 -14.17
C GLU A 232 -2.94 -18.65 -14.38
N LYS A 233 -3.70 -18.46 -13.29
CA LYS A 233 -5.05 -17.87 -13.35
C LYS A 233 -5.03 -16.44 -13.85
N LEU A 234 -4.00 -15.67 -13.51
CA LEU A 234 -3.82 -14.31 -14.02
C LEU A 234 -3.56 -14.32 -15.53
N SER A 235 -2.76 -15.27 -16.03
CA SER A 235 -2.56 -15.49 -17.46
C SER A 235 -3.87 -15.87 -18.18
N GLU A 236 -4.64 -16.81 -17.63
CA GLU A 236 -5.96 -17.19 -18.19
C GLU A 236 -6.89 -15.98 -18.28
N PHE A 237 -7.00 -15.22 -17.19
CA PHE A 237 -7.84 -14.02 -17.13
C PHE A 237 -7.41 -12.96 -18.15
N LEU A 238 -6.13 -12.62 -18.17
CA LEU A 238 -5.60 -11.58 -19.07
C LEU A 238 -5.67 -12.02 -20.54
N GLY A 239 -5.29 -13.26 -20.85
CA GLY A 239 -5.32 -13.80 -22.21
C GLY A 239 -6.73 -13.95 -22.78
N GLY A 240 -7.70 -14.28 -21.91
CA GLY A 240 -9.11 -14.34 -22.31
C GLY A 240 -9.73 -12.96 -22.53
N LYS A 241 -9.40 -11.97 -21.69
CA LYS A 241 -10.03 -10.65 -21.73
C LYS A 241 -9.33 -9.64 -22.67
N TYR A 242 -8.01 -9.72 -22.81
CA TYR A 242 -7.22 -8.79 -23.61
C TYR A 242 -6.39 -9.52 -24.68
N PRO A 243 -7.05 -10.11 -25.70
CA PRO A 243 -6.38 -10.91 -26.72
C PRO A 243 -5.42 -10.10 -27.60
N GLU A 244 -5.43 -8.77 -27.51
CA GLU A 244 -4.46 -7.91 -28.22
C GLU A 244 -3.03 -8.01 -27.67
N PHE A 245 -2.85 -8.49 -26.43
CA PHE A 245 -1.54 -8.60 -25.79
C PHE A 245 -0.96 -10.02 -25.93
N PRO A 246 0.37 -10.16 -26.08
CA PRO A 246 1.03 -11.45 -26.19
C PRO A 246 1.20 -12.11 -24.80
N ILE A 247 0.08 -12.48 -24.16
CA ILE A 247 0.06 -13.11 -22.85
C ILE A 247 0.57 -14.57 -22.96
N PRO A 248 1.59 -14.98 -22.19
CA PRO A 248 2.05 -16.37 -22.17
C PRO A 248 0.93 -17.32 -21.69
N SER A 249 0.88 -18.54 -22.22
CA SER A 249 -0.13 -19.52 -21.80
C SER A 249 0.14 -20.03 -20.37
N PRO A 250 -0.89 -20.47 -19.63
CA PRO A 250 -0.73 -21.00 -18.27
C PRO A 250 0.29 -22.14 -18.19
N GLU A 251 0.32 -23.02 -19.19
CA GLU A 251 1.25 -24.16 -19.25
C GLU A 251 2.71 -23.69 -19.34
N SER A 252 2.97 -22.62 -20.10
CA SER A 252 4.33 -22.06 -20.23
C SER A 252 4.84 -21.40 -18.94
N LEU A 253 3.92 -21.03 -18.03
CA LEU A 253 4.25 -20.37 -16.77
C LEU A 253 4.50 -21.37 -15.63
N GLY A 254 4.06 -22.62 -15.76
CA GLY A 254 4.22 -23.65 -14.73
C GLY A 254 5.68 -24.02 -14.40
N GLU A 255 6.63 -23.67 -15.27
CA GLU A 255 8.07 -23.91 -15.05
C GLU A 255 8.73 -22.82 -14.17
N ILE A 256 8.04 -21.70 -13.92
CA ILE A 256 8.59 -20.56 -13.20
C ILE A 256 8.73 -20.92 -11.71
N LYS A 257 9.98 -20.93 -11.25
CA LYS A 257 10.32 -21.17 -9.86
C LYS A 257 10.42 -19.86 -9.09
N GLY A 258 9.93 -19.87 -7.87
CA GLY A 258 9.98 -18.73 -6.96
C GLY A 258 9.20 -19.01 -5.68
N MET A 259 9.20 -18.02 -4.80
CA MET A 259 8.43 -18.08 -3.57
C MET A 259 6.96 -17.80 -3.87
N LYS A 260 6.06 -18.69 -3.41
CA LYS A 260 4.63 -18.40 -3.38
C LYS A 260 4.34 -17.64 -2.10
N TRP A 261 3.82 -16.43 -2.23
CA TRP A 261 3.46 -15.61 -1.07
C TRP A 261 2.16 -16.14 -0.44
N PRO A 262 2.02 -16.09 0.89
CA PRO A 262 0.75 -16.39 1.52
C PRO A 262 -0.32 -15.37 1.09
N GLY A 263 -1.58 -15.80 1.07
CA GLY A 263 -2.72 -14.90 0.97
C GLY A 263 -2.78 -13.96 2.17
N VAL A 264 -3.39 -12.78 2.00
CA VAL A 264 -3.55 -11.80 3.08
C VAL A 264 -5.01 -11.69 3.46
N SER A 265 -5.37 -12.10 4.68
CA SER A 265 -6.74 -12.01 5.18
C SER A 265 -7.07 -10.59 5.58
N SER A 266 -8.18 -10.06 5.05
CA SER A 266 -8.79 -8.78 5.47
C SER A 266 -9.96 -8.96 6.43
N LYS A 267 -10.09 -10.14 7.07
CA LYS A 267 -11.24 -10.46 7.91
C LYS A 267 -11.49 -9.40 8.98
N LYS A 268 -10.44 -8.90 9.65
CA LYS A 268 -10.58 -7.86 10.67
C LYS A 268 -11.19 -6.56 10.12
N LEU A 269 -10.81 -6.16 8.91
CA LEU A 269 -11.38 -4.98 8.25
C LEU A 269 -12.86 -5.24 7.86
N LEU A 270 -13.16 -6.39 7.29
CA LEU A 270 -14.54 -6.78 6.92
C LEU A 270 -15.47 -6.85 8.15
N ASP A 271 -14.96 -7.37 9.27
CA ASP A 271 -15.73 -7.47 10.53
C ASP A 271 -16.07 -6.08 11.13
N THR A 272 -15.50 -4.99 10.63
CA THR A 272 -15.91 -3.61 10.98
C THR A 272 -17.08 -3.07 10.15
N GLY A 273 -17.54 -3.83 9.15
CA GLY A 273 -18.56 -3.41 8.19
C GLY A 273 -18.03 -2.73 6.92
N PHE A 274 -16.71 -2.73 6.71
CA PHE A 274 -16.13 -2.31 5.43
C PHE A 274 -16.39 -3.37 4.35
N GLU A 275 -16.70 -2.92 3.13
CA GLU A 275 -16.95 -3.78 1.97
C GLU A 275 -16.03 -3.39 0.81
N PHE A 276 -15.42 -4.37 0.15
CA PHE A 276 -14.71 -4.18 -1.11
C PHE A 276 -15.72 -4.10 -2.26
N ASN A 277 -15.53 -3.13 -3.16
CA ASN A 277 -16.46 -2.89 -4.28
C ASN A 277 -15.86 -3.27 -5.63
N CYS A 278 -14.54 -3.51 -5.70
CA CYS A 278 -13.83 -3.81 -6.94
C CYS A 278 -13.17 -5.19 -6.84
N GLY A 279 -13.32 -6.00 -7.87
CA GLY A 279 -12.60 -7.26 -8.02
C GLY A 279 -11.40 -7.15 -8.93
N VAL A 280 -10.82 -8.29 -9.28
CA VAL A 280 -9.70 -8.41 -10.23
C VAL A 280 -10.03 -7.75 -11.57
N GLU A 281 -11.28 -7.86 -12.02
CA GLU A 281 -11.68 -7.30 -13.31
C GLU A 281 -11.51 -5.78 -13.37
N GLU A 282 -12.06 -5.05 -12.40
CA GLU A 282 -11.99 -3.60 -12.31
C GLU A 282 -10.54 -3.11 -12.10
N MET A 283 -9.75 -3.85 -11.32
CA MET A 283 -8.33 -3.58 -11.12
C MET A 283 -7.56 -3.52 -12.43
N PHE A 284 -7.71 -4.54 -13.27
CA PHE A 284 -6.95 -4.65 -14.51
C PHE A 284 -7.53 -3.76 -15.63
N ASP A 285 -8.86 -3.64 -15.73
CA ASP A 285 -9.48 -2.72 -16.70
C ASP A 285 -9.02 -1.28 -16.49
N GLY A 286 -9.12 -0.78 -15.25
CA GLY A 286 -8.74 0.59 -14.93
C GLY A 286 -7.24 0.83 -15.09
N ALA A 287 -6.40 -0.15 -14.72
CA ALA A 287 -4.95 -0.07 -14.90
C ALA A 287 -4.54 -0.03 -16.38
N ILE A 288 -5.06 -0.96 -17.20
CA ILE A 288 -4.73 -1.08 -18.63
C ILE A 288 -5.22 0.15 -19.38
N GLN A 289 -6.46 0.57 -19.14
CA GLN A 289 -7.02 1.77 -19.79
C GLN A 289 -6.18 3.01 -19.47
N CYS A 290 -5.82 3.21 -18.20
CA CYS A 290 -4.98 4.32 -17.79
C CYS A 290 -3.57 4.25 -18.41
N CYS A 291 -3.02 3.04 -18.60
CA CYS A 291 -1.74 2.86 -19.27
C CYS A 291 -1.80 3.18 -20.77
N LYS A 292 -2.86 2.76 -21.47
CA LYS A 292 -3.11 3.10 -22.89
C LYS A 292 -3.22 4.62 -23.08
N GLU A 293 -4.03 5.28 -22.26
CA GLU A 293 -4.22 6.75 -22.33
C GLU A 293 -2.94 7.55 -22.09
N ARG A 294 -1.99 6.98 -21.33
CA ARG A 294 -0.71 7.61 -20.98
C ARG A 294 0.46 7.15 -21.85
N GLY A 295 0.22 6.29 -22.84
CA GLY A 295 1.25 5.78 -23.75
C GLY A 295 2.25 4.83 -23.10
N TYR A 296 1.85 4.10 -22.05
CA TYR A 296 2.64 3.01 -21.48
C TYR A 296 2.34 1.64 -22.14
N LEU A 297 1.19 1.54 -22.81
CA LEU A 297 0.72 0.39 -23.59
C LEU A 297 0.25 0.86 -24.98
#